data_AF-A0A232EZP5-F1
#
_entry.id   AF-A0A232EZP5-F1
#
_cell.length_a   1.000
_cell.length_b   1.000
_cell.length_c   1.000
_cell.angle_alpha   90.00
_cell.angle_beta   90.00
_cell.angle_gamma   90.00
#
_symmetry.space_group_name_H-M   'P 1'
#
loop_
_entity.id
_entity.type
_entity.pdbx_description
1 polymer ?
#
loop_
_entity_poly.entity_id
_entity_poly.type
_entity_poly.pdbx_seq_one_letter_code
_entity_poly.pdbx_strand_id
1 'polypeptide(L)'
;MSLKLHYDLLSQPARALYIFLKSCDIPFESNVINLAKREHLQPGYEKINPLRKIPALEHNGFKLTESVAILRYLCREFKVDDHWYPKDSRAQARVDEYLAWQHLNARRYAGYDPRDDRPKLTAWLDRVSRETSPFYQEAHANLNEKTQRLKMSVKFYMDLMSQPSRALYIFMKKTNIPFEKKVTSLKNGENYKEGFEKISPFNKLPVIEHNGFNLTESVAIVRYLAREFNVEEHWYPKDSKAQAKVDEYLEWQHLNTRLHCASYFAVKFLWPIIKGQHIEPKTVAEHEARMIECLDQIENIWLKDNKQFLVGDTITVADLFGACEIEQPRIGGFNPREGRPVLTAWLDRVAKETAPYYEEAHSPMNKLYFDFLSQPSRALYILLKTCDIPFEPHILKIALGEHQTEEYEKINPFARLPAIEHDGFKLIESIGIARYLCREFKVPDHWYSASSIQQAKIDEYLEWQHLNTRLYCSRYFTSIRLLTLFCQVVYALIRQRAPPPEKEKHLRKDVINCLDTIENVWLKDNQAFIVGDKVSIADIFAACEIEQLRMTEIDPRLGRPKMTAWLDRVATETAPHYALAHRGIDDVATKLKGRQPHTCNFGDIFS
;
A
#
# COMPACT_ATOMS: atom_id res chain seq x y z
N MET A 1 -6.36 -32.50 44.07
CA MET A 1 -6.65 -31.16 44.62
C MET A 1 -7.11 -30.30 43.46
N SER A 2 -8.26 -29.64 43.60
CA SER A 2 -8.81 -28.77 42.56
C SER A 2 -8.53 -27.32 42.95
N LEU A 3 -7.44 -26.76 42.42
CA LEU A 3 -7.10 -25.34 42.54
C LEU A 3 -7.48 -24.66 41.22
N LYS A 4 -8.33 -23.62 41.27
CA LYS A 4 -8.76 -22.85 40.10
C LYS A 4 -8.47 -21.38 40.31
N LEU A 5 -7.82 -20.75 39.33
CA LEU A 5 -7.55 -19.32 39.32
C LEU A 5 -8.48 -18.63 38.31
N HIS A 6 -9.25 -17.66 38.77
CA HIS A 6 -10.06 -16.78 37.92
C HIS A 6 -9.30 -15.47 37.68
N TYR A 7 -8.83 -15.24 36.46
CA TYR A 7 -7.90 -14.15 36.18
C TYR A 7 -7.96 -13.60 34.76
N ASP A 8 -7.32 -12.43 34.57
CA ASP A 8 -6.98 -11.83 33.29
C ASP A 8 -5.60 -11.20 33.48
N LEU A 9 -4.67 -11.47 32.57
CA LEU A 9 -3.31 -10.92 32.66
C LEU A 9 -3.27 -9.40 32.45
N LEU A 10 -4.36 -8.75 32.04
CA LEU A 10 -4.49 -7.29 32.09
C LEU A 10 -4.47 -6.75 33.54
N SER A 11 -4.95 -7.53 34.51
CA SER A 11 -4.99 -7.11 35.92
C SER A 11 -3.64 -7.30 36.61
N GLN A 12 -3.07 -6.23 37.18
CA GLN A 12 -1.79 -6.29 37.89
C GLN A 12 -1.77 -7.34 39.03
N PRO A 13 -2.77 -7.38 39.94
CA PRO A 13 -2.80 -8.40 41.00
C PRO A 13 -3.00 -9.84 40.49
N ALA A 14 -3.65 -10.01 39.34
CA ALA A 14 -3.80 -11.32 38.71
C ALA A 14 -2.46 -11.84 38.16
N ARG A 15 -1.65 -10.96 37.54
CA ARG A 15 -0.30 -11.32 37.08
C ARG A 15 0.58 -11.81 38.23
N ALA A 16 0.52 -11.14 39.39
CA ALA A 16 1.29 -11.58 40.56
C ALA A 16 0.95 -13.01 40.99
N LEU A 17 -0.34 -13.38 41.02
CA LEU A 17 -0.76 -14.75 41.33
C LEU A 17 -0.35 -15.76 40.25
N TYR A 18 -0.51 -15.39 38.98
CA TYR A 18 -0.10 -16.24 37.86
C TYR A 18 1.39 -16.57 37.92
N ILE A 19 2.22 -15.54 38.07
CA ILE A 19 3.69 -15.68 38.18
C ILE A 19 4.04 -16.52 39.41
N PHE A 20 3.43 -16.25 40.57
CA PHE A 20 3.70 -16.99 41.80
C PHE A 20 3.35 -18.49 41.67
N LEU A 21 2.15 -18.82 41.19
CA LEU A 21 1.72 -20.20 41.02
C LEU A 21 2.63 -20.96 40.07
N LYS A 22 3.03 -20.33 38.97
CA LYS A 22 3.98 -20.90 38.01
C LYS A 22 5.39 -21.04 38.58
N SER A 23 5.90 -20.03 39.30
CA SER A 23 7.26 -20.03 39.86
C SER A 23 7.42 -21.07 40.97
N CYS A 24 6.33 -21.43 41.65
CA CYS A 24 6.31 -22.46 42.70
C CYS A 24 5.87 -23.84 42.18
N ASP A 25 5.71 -24.01 40.87
CA ASP A 25 5.21 -25.25 40.23
C ASP A 25 3.88 -25.76 40.84
N ILE A 26 3.01 -24.85 41.26
CA ILE A 26 1.70 -25.19 41.84
C ILE A 26 0.71 -25.39 40.68
N PRO A 27 0.17 -26.60 40.47
CA PRO A 27 -0.78 -26.86 39.40
C PRO A 27 -2.12 -26.19 39.71
N PHE A 28 -2.69 -25.49 38.71
CA PHE A 28 -4.00 -24.86 38.80
C PHE A 28 -4.76 -24.96 37.47
N GLU A 29 -6.08 -25.04 37.56
CA GLU A 29 -6.99 -24.85 36.44
C GLU A 29 -7.12 -23.35 36.15
N SER A 30 -6.82 -22.96 34.90
CA SER A 30 -6.99 -21.58 34.43
C SER A 30 -8.44 -21.31 34.03
N ASN A 31 -9.05 -20.30 34.65
CA ASN A 31 -10.29 -19.71 34.16
C ASN A 31 -10.07 -18.23 33.79
N VAL A 32 -9.96 -17.96 32.49
CA VAL A 32 -9.69 -16.61 31.97
C VAL A 32 -10.99 -15.81 31.91
N ILE A 33 -11.02 -14.66 32.59
CA ILE A 33 -12.18 -13.76 32.67
C ILE A 33 -11.87 -12.47 31.92
N ASN A 34 -12.37 -12.31 30.71
CA ASN A 34 -12.01 -11.18 29.83
C ASN A 34 -12.50 -9.84 30.41
N LEU A 35 -11.56 -9.03 30.90
CA LEU A 35 -11.84 -7.70 31.45
C LEU A 35 -12.34 -6.73 30.39
N ALA A 36 -11.82 -6.81 29.15
CA ALA A 36 -12.21 -5.91 28.06
C ALA A 36 -13.67 -6.13 27.63
N LYS A 37 -14.15 -7.37 27.69
CA LYS A 37 -15.57 -7.73 27.48
C LYS A 37 -16.43 -7.59 28.73
N ARG A 38 -15.84 -7.13 29.83
CA ARG A 38 -16.51 -6.98 31.14
C ARG A 38 -17.12 -8.29 31.66
N GLU A 39 -16.49 -9.43 31.40
CA GLU A 39 -17.02 -10.75 31.80
C GLU A 39 -17.18 -10.90 33.32
N HIS A 40 -16.29 -10.28 34.10
CA HIS A 40 -16.38 -10.17 35.56
C HIS A 40 -17.66 -9.45 36.05
N LEU A 41 -18.34 -8.69 35.20
CA LEU A 41 -19.59 -7.99 35.52
C LEU A 41 -20.84 -8.76 35.05
N GLN A 42 -20.68 -9.84 34.30
CA GLN A 42 -21.80 -10.61 33.76
C GLN A 42 -22.47 -11.44 34.87
N PRO A 43 -23.79 -11.70 34.74
CA PRO A 43 -24.51 -12.54 35.69
C PRO A 43 -23.84 -13.91 35.87
N GLY A 44 -23.70 -14.36 37.11
CA GLY A 44 -23.05 -15.62 37.49
C GLY A 44 -21.66 -15.45 38.07
N TYR A 45 -20.91 -14.41 37.69
CA TYR A 45 -19.57 -14.20 38.26
C TYR A 45 -19.60 -13.76 39.73
N GLU A 46 -20.68 -13.13 40.20
CA GLU A 46 -20.86 -12.81 41.63
C GLU A 46 -20.85 -14.04 42.55
N LYS A 47 -21.15 -15.23 42.02
CA LYS A 47 -21.05 -16.50 42.75
C LYS A 47 -19.61 -16.93 43.01
N ILE A 48 -18.64 -16.36 42.27
CA ILE A 48 -17.20 -16.59 42.43
C ILE A 48 -16.61 -15.47 43.29
N ASN A 49 -16.87 -14.21 42.92
CA ASN A 49 -16.48 -13.04 43.70
C ASN A 49 -17.67 -12.06 43.79
N PRO A 50 -18.30 -11.90 44.97
CA PRO A 50 -19.43 -10.96 45.15
C PRO A 50 -19.10 -9.50 44.81
N LEU A 51 -17.83 -9.09 44.94
CA LEU A 51 -17.37 -7.75 44.56
C LEU A 51 -17.14 -7.61 43.05
N ARG A 52 -17.35 -8.68 42.28
CA ARG A 52 -17.17 -8.74 40.83
C ARG A 52 -15.78 -8.25 40.38
N LYS A 53 -14.75 -8.61 41.14
CA LYS A 53 -13.35 -8.29 40.85
C LYS A 53 -12.55 -9.56 40.52
N ILE A 54 -11.41 -9.36 39.88
CA ILE A 54 -10.38 -10.38 39.71
C ILE A 54 -9.08 -9.89 40.38
N PRO A 55 -8.18 -10.79 40.80
CA PRO A 55 -8.31 -12.25 40.76
C PRO A 55 -9.24 -12.82 41.84
N ALA A 56 -9.67 -14.06 41.65
CA ALA A 56 -10.32 -14.90 42.67
C ALA A 56 -9.77 -16.34 42.59
N LEU A 57 -9.72 -17.01 43.74
CA LEU A 57 -9.22 -18.39 43.87
C LEU A 57 -10.35 -19.30 44.34
N GLU A 58 -10.43 -20.51 43.77
CA GLU A 58 -11.21 -21.61 44.32
C GLU A 58 -10.26 -22.79 44.62
N HIS A 59 -10.24 -23.27 45.86
CA HIS A 59 -9.46 -24.44 46.26
C HIS A 59 -10.35 -25.44 47.01
N ASN A 60 -10.62 -26.59 46.39
CA ASN A 60 -11.48 -27.65 46.96
C ASN A 60 -12.84 -27.13 47.49
N GLY A 61 -13.49 -26.24 46.74
CA GLY A 61 -14.76 -25.61 47.11
C GLY A 61 -14.65 -24.38 48.02
N PHE A 62 -13.48 -24.10 48.59
CA PHE A 62 -13.22 -22.85 49.31
C PHE A 62 -12.91 -21.72 48.33
N LYS A 63 -13.68 -20.63 48.39
CA LYS A 63 -13.49 -19.44 47.55
C LYS A 63 -12.83 -18.32 48.32
N LEU A 64 -11.76 -17.77 47.77
CA LEU A 64 -11.00 -16.68 48.38
C LEU A 64 -10.79 -15.54 47.37
N THR A 65 -11.02 -14.32 47.83
CA THR A 65 -10.83 -13.08 47.08
C THR A 65 -9.71 -12.26 47.73
N GLU A 66 -9.36 -11.12 47.12
CA GLU A 66 -8.23 -10.26 47.50
C GLU A 66 -6.85 -10.91 47.26
N SER A 67 -6.11 -10.38 46.29
CA SER A 67 -4.83 -10.94 45.82
C SER A 67 -3.80 -11.21 46.91
N VAL A 68 -3.71 -10.35 47.93
CA VAL A 68 -2.73 -10.51 49.02
C VAL A 68 -3.15 -11.62 49.97
N ALA A 69 -4.46 -11.74 50.26
CA ALA A 69 -4.98 -12.84 51.06
C ALA A 69 -4.77 -14.18 50.33
N ILE A 70 -5.02 -14.20 49.03
CA ILE A 70 -4.78 -15.37 48.17
C ILE A 70 -3.30 -15.78 48.20
N LEU A 71 -2.35 -14.85 48.00
CA LEU A 71 -0.91 -15.16 48.06
C LEU A 71 -0.50 -15.77 49.41
N ARG A 72 -0.91 -15.13 50.52
CA ARG A 72 -0.60 -15.65 51.87
C ARG A 72 -1.21 -17.04 52.11
N TYR A 73 -2.44 -17.25 51.63
CA TYR A 73 -3.10 -18.55 51.69
C TYR A 73 -2.30 -19.61 50.93
N LEU A 74 -1.93 -19.34 49.67
CA LEU A 74 -1.16 -20.27 48.85
C LEU A 74 0.20 -20.60 49.47
N CYS A 75 0.91 -19.61 50.03
CA CYS A 75 2.19 -19.87 50.70
C CYS A 75 2.07 -20.86 51.85
N ARG A 76 0.99 -20.75 52.66
CA ARG A 76 0.75 -21.62 53.82
C ARG A 76 0.26 -23.00 53.40
N GLU A 77 -0.68 -23.05 52.47
CA GLU A 77 -1.35 -24.27 52.02
C GLU A 77 -0.37 -25.19 51.26
N PHE A 78 0.42 -24.61 50.35
CA PHE A 78 1.35 -25.37 49.50
C PHE A 78 2.76 -25.47 50.09
N LYS A 79 3.01 -24.89 51.27
CA LYS A 79 4.30 -24.94 51.99
C LYS A 79 5.49 -24.57 51.09
N VAL A 80 5.35 -23.48 50.35
CA VAL A 80 6.41 -22.95 49.49
C VAL A 80 7.62 -22.49 50.31
N ASP A 81 8.74 -22.27 49.64
CA ASP A 81 9.97 -21.79 50.28
C ASP A 81 9.78 -20.49 51.07
N ASP A 82 10.46 -20.41 52.22
CA ASP A 82 10.33 -19.30 53.18
C ASP A 82 10.73 -17.93 52.59
N HIS A 83 11.44 -17.89 51.47
CA HIS A 83 11.79 -16.62 50.80
C HIS A 83 10.56 -15.88 50.24
N TRP A 84 9.47 -16.60 49.91
CA TRP A 84 8.21 -16.00 49.44
C TRP A 84 7.40 -15.38 50.56
N TYR A 85 7.31 -16.07 51.70
CA TYR A 85 6.60 -15.60 52.88
C TYR A 85 7.25 -16.17 54.15
N PRO A 86 8.17 -15.43 54.78
CA PRO A 86 8.99 -15.94 55.88
C PRO A 86 8.16 -16.41 57.08
N LYS A 87 8.69 -17.41 57.79
CA LYS A 87 8.14 -17.88 59.10
C LYS A 87 8.68 -17.08 60.28
N ASP A 88 9.85 -16.45 60.15
CA ASP A 88 10.36 -15.53 61.17
C ASP A 88 9.40 -14.34 61.34
N SER A 89 9.06 -14.05 62.60
CA SER A 89 8.02 -13.07 62.92
C SER A 89 8.36 -11.66 62.46
N ARG A 90 9.64 -11.27 62.50
CA ARG A 90 10.09 -9.93 62.10
C ARG A 90 10.15 -9.79 60.58
N ALA A 91 10.70 -10.80 59.89
CA ALA A 91 10.76 -10.83 58.44
C ALA A 91 9.35 -10.88 57.82
N GLN A 92 8.45 -11.70 58.38
CA GLN A 92 7.05 -11.75 57.97
C GLN A 92 6.34 -10.41 58.15
N ALA A 93 6.54 -9.75 59.31
CA ALA A 93 5.98 -8.42 59.56
C ALA A 93 6.45 -7.37 58.54
N ARG A 94 7.71 -7.45 58.07
CA ARG A 94 8.25 -6.55 57.04
C ARG A 94 7.61 -6.77 55.67
N VAL A 95 7.33 -8.03 55.31
CA VAL A 95 6.55 -8.35 54.10
C VAL A 95 5.13 -7.80 54.25
N ASP A 96 4.49 -8.01 55.39
CA ASP A 96 3.12 -7.58 55.64
C ASP A 96 2.96 -6.06 55.65
N GLU A 97 3.94 -5.32 56.20
CA GLU A 97 4.02 -3.86 56.15
C GLU A 97 4.01 -3.36 54.69
N TYR A 98 4.87 -3.91 53.83
CA TYR A 98 4.90 -3.52 52.42
C TYR A 98 3.60 -3.90 51.70
N LEU A 99 3.09 -5.12 51.92
CA LEU A 99 1.84 -5.58 51.31
C LEU A 99 0.67 -4.67 51.70
N ALA A 100 0.63 -4.16 52.93
CA ALA A 100 -0.35 -3.15 53.36
C ALA A 100 -0.12 -1.78 52.69
N TRP A 101 1.13 -1.31 52.60
CA TRP A 101 1.46 -0.03 51.98
C TRP A 101 1.16 0.02 50.47
N GLN A 102 1.47 -1.04 49.72
CA GLN A 102 1.31 -1.06 48.26
C GLN A 102 -0.14 -0.88 47.80
N HIS A 103 -1.11 -1.32 48.62
CA HIS A 103 -2.53 -1.30 48.28
C HIS A 103 -3.05 0.12 48.04
N LEU A 104 -2.47 1.12 48.71
CA LEU A 104 -2.85 2.53 48.59
C LEU A 104 -1.93 3.34 47.69
N ASN A 105 -0.66 2.93 47.55
CA ASN A 105 0.38 3.78 46.96
C ASN A 105 0.85 3.31 45.58
N ALA A 106 1.10 2.01 45.38
CA ALA A 106 1.61 1.50 44.12
C ALA A 106 0.52 1.44 43.03
N ARG A 107 -0.75 1.26 43.42
CA ARG A 107 -1.87 1.06 42.49
C ARG A 107 -2.46 2.35 41.91
N ARG A 108 -2.07 3.53 42.40
CA ARG A 108 -2.66 4.83 42.00
C ARG A 108 -2.02 5.47 40.75
N TYR A 109 -0.85 5.00 40.31
CA TYR A 109 -0.10 5.61 39.21
C TYR A 109 -0.20 4.79 37.91
N ALA A 110 -1.42 4.63 37.38
CA ALA A 110 -1.61 3.99 36.08
C ALA A 110 -1.09 4.90 34.94
N GLY A 111 -0.20 4.37 34.09
CA GLY A 111 0.29 5.06 32.88
C GLY A 111 1.74 5.55 32.93
N TYR A 112 2.42 5.45 34.08
CA TYR A 112 3.83 5.78 34.25
C TYR A 112 4.68 4.50 34.25
N ASP A 113 5.71 4.44 33.40
CA ASP A 113 6.71 3.37 33.46
C ASP A 113 7.92 3.89 34.27
N PRO A 114 8.16 3.35 35.48
CA PRO A 114 9.29 3.81 36.29
C PRO A 114 10.66 3.53 35.65
N ARG A 115 10.71 2.74 34.57
CA ARG A 115 11.94 2.53 33.80
C ARG A 115 12.36 3.76 33.00
N ASP A 116 11.47 4.72 32.81
CA ASP A 116 11.73 5.94 32.05
C ASP A 116 12.71 6.88 32.80
N ASP A 117 12.67 6.92 34.14
CA ASP A 117 13.44 7.91 34.93
C ASP A 117 13.88 7.44 36.33
N ARG A 118 13.60 6.19 36.75
CA ARG A 118 13.96 5.67 38.10
C ARG A 118 14.95 4.50 38.01
N PRO A 119 16.27 4.75 38.00
CA PRO A 119 17.27 3.69 37.80
C PRO A 119 17.27 2.64 38.91
N LYS A 120 17.03 3.03 40.17
CA LYS A 120 16.94 2.07 41.29
C LYS A 120 15.74 1.13 41.17
N LEU A 121 14.62 1.65 40.66
CA LEU A 121 13.39 0.89 40.49
C LEU A 121 13.47 -0.01 39.26
N THR A 122 14.12 0.47 38.19
CA THR A 122 14.50 -0.31 37.00
C THR A 122 15.33 -1.53 37.38
N ALA A 123 16.45 -1.30 38.08
CA ALA A 123 17.32 -2.39 38.52
C ALA A 123 16.61 -3.39 39.44
N TRP A 124 15.62 -2.94 40.25
CA TRP A 124 14.79 -3.83 41.05
C TRP A 124 13.83 -4.66 40.19
N LEU A 125 13.13 -4.04 39.23
CA LEU A 125 12.23 -4.73 38.30
C LEU A 125 12.98 -5.77 37.45
N ASP A 126 14.18 -5.44 36.97
CA ASP A 126 15.00 -6.37 36.19
C ASP A 126 15.41 -7.59 37.01
N ARG A 127 15.74 -7.42 38.29
CA ARG A 127 16.01 -8.54 39.19
C ARG A 127 14.77 -9.41 39.39
N VAL A 128 13.61 -8.80 39.67
CA VAL A 128 12.34 -9.54 39.83
C VAL A 128 12.00 -10.31 38.55
N SER A 129 12.10 -9.66 37.39
CA SER A 129 11.86 -10.27 36.08
C SER A 129 12.76 -11.49 35.86
N ARG A 130 14.07 -11.34 36.13
CA ARG A 130 15.04 -12.43 36.01
C ARG A 130 14.77 -13.59 36.97
N GLU A 131 14.45 -13.29 38.23
CA GLU A 131 14.19 -14.31 39.27
C GLU A 131 12.86 -15.05 39.05
N THR A 132 11.92 -14.46 38.31
CA THR A 132 10.60 -15.06 38.02
C THR A 132 10.42 -15.41 36.54
N SER A 133 11.51 -15.46 35.78
CA SER A 133 11.53 -15.88 34.37
C SER A 133 11.30 -17.40 34.27
N PRO A 134 10.60 -17.90 33.21
CA PRO A 134 10.05 -17.16 32.06
C PRO A 134 8.64 -16.58 32.31
N PHE A 135 8.06 -16.81 33.48
CA PHE A 135 6.65 -16.52 33.75
C PHE A 135 6.36 -15.03 33.85
N TYR A 136 7.35 -14.23 34.26
CA TYR A 136 7.25 -12.78 34.21
C TYR A 136 6.98 -12.27 32.79
N GLN A 137 7.73 -12.76 31.80
CA GLN A 137 7.56 -12.37 30.39
C GLN A 137 6.22 -12.85 29.86
N GLU A 138 5.86 -14.10 30.13
CA GLU A 138 4.57 -14.69 29.74
C GLU A 138 3.39 -13.85 30.25
N ALA A 139 3.41 -13.47 31.54
CA ALA A 139 2.36 -12.68 32.15
C ALA A 139 2.23 -11.25 31.58
N HIS A 140 3.30 -10.71 30.97
CA HIS A 140 3.36 -9.31 30.49
C HIS A 140 3.33 -9.17 28.96
N ALA A 141 3.39 -10.26 28.19
CA ALA A 141 3.47 -10.23 26.72
C ALA A 141 2.41 -9.33 26.06
N ASN A 142 1.13 -9.48 26.44
CA ASN A 142 0.01 -8.73 25.87
C ASN A 142 0.01 -7.22 26.23
N LEU A 143 0.69 -6.83 27.31
CA LEU A 143 0.84 -5.42 27.67
C LEU A 143 1.94 -4.74 26.88
N ASN A 144 3.04 -5.45 26.60
CA ASN A 144 4.16 -4.90 25.85
C ASN A 144 3.76 -4.52 24.42
N GLU A 145 3.03 -5.40 23.72
CA GLU A 145 2.52 -5.11 22.37
C GLU A 145 1.51 -3.94 22.34
N LYS A 146 0.58 -3.89 23.31
CA LYS A 146 -0.46 -2.86 23.36
C LYS A 146 0.08 -1.50 23.81
N THR A 147 1.05 -1.49 24.73
CA THR A 147 1.72 -0.26 25.20
C THR A 147 2.67 0.27 24.13
N GLN A 148 3.39 -0.59 23.39
CA GLN A 148 4.16 -0.18 22.20
C GLN A 148 3.28 0.42 21.10
N ARG A 149 2.10 -0.17 20.82
CA ARG A 149 1.15 0.40 19.86
C ARG A 149 0.53 1.74 20.31
N LEU A 150 0.30 1.94 21.61
CA LEU A 150 -0.36 3.14 22.15
C LEU A 150 0.60 4.29 22.49
N LYS A 151 1.90 4.05 22.74
CA LYS A 151 2.90 5.10 22.99
C LYS A 151 3.56 5.69 21.73
N MET A 152 3.41 5.08 20.54
CA MET A 152 4.38 5.30 19.44
C MET A 152 3.82 5.61 18.04
N SER A 153 2.56 6.02 17.87
CA SER A 153 2.09 6.33 16.52
C SER A 153 2.57 7.72 16.06
N VAL A 154 3.70 7.76 15.36
CA VAL A 154 4.13 8.95 14.60
C VAL A 154 3.04 9.30 13.58
N LYS A 155 2.45 10.49 13.60
CA LYS A 155 1.62 10.94 12.47
C LYS A 155 2.55 11.52 11.42
N PHE A 156 2.54 10.96 10.22
CA PHE A 156 3.39 11.39 9.13
C PHE A 156 2.58 12.10 8.05
N TYR A 157 2.69 13.42 8.02
CA TYR A 157 2.08 14.27 6.99
C TYR A 157 2.96 14.27 5.75
N MET A 158 2.43 13.73 4.65
CA MET A 158 3.24 13.43 3.48
C MET A 158 2.46 13.40 2.17
N ASP A 159 3.21 13.58 1.08
CA ASP A 159 2.79 13.32 -0.29
C ASP A 159 3.97 12.65 -1.02
N LEU A 160 3.73 11.57 -1.77
CA LEU A 160 4.79 10.89 -2.52
C LEU A 160 5.31 11.72 -3.71
N MET A 161 4.62 12.79 -4.10
CA MET A 161 5.17 13.79 -5.03
C MET A 161 6.37 14.56 -4.45
N SER A 162 6.54 14.56 -3.13
CA SER A 162 7.68 15.19 -2.44
C SER A 162 8.82 14.19 -2.25
N GLN A 163 9.99 14.50 -2.83
CA GLN A 163 11.22 13.69 -2.70
C GLN A 163 11.57 13.36 -1.24
N PRO A 164 11.64 14.34 -0.30
CA PRO A 164 11.94 14.03 1.09
C PRO A 164 10.84 13.22 1.80
N SER A 165 9.57 13.33 1.37
CA SER A 165 8.51 12.47 1.89
C SER A 165 8.70 11.02 1.43
N ARG A 166 9.13 10.78 0.19
CA ARG A 166 9.50 9.44 -0.30
C ARG A 166 10.65 8.85 0.52
N ALA A 167 11.71 9.61 0.74
CA ALA A 167 12.86 9.15 1.53
C ALA A 167 12.46 8.73 2.96
N LEU A 168 11.67 9.54 3.66
CA LEU A 168 11.18 9.22 5.01
C LEU A 168 10.18 8.06 5.01
N TYR A 169 9.33 7.93 3.99
CA TYR A 169 8.41 6.81 3.85
C TYR A 169 9.18 5.49 3.75
N ILE A 170 10.17 5.42 2.86
CA ILE A 170 11.04 4.26 2.69
C ILE A 170 11.78 3.96 3.99
N PHE A 171 12.38 4.99 4.62
CA PHE A 171 13.11 4.84 5.87
C PHE A 171 12.24 4.21 6.97
N MET A 172 11.09 4.80 7.28
CA MET A 172 10.22 4.31 8.36
C MET A 172 9.67 2.91 8.07
N LYS A 173 9.38 2.60 6.81
CA LYS A 173 8.96 1.25 6.39
C LYS A 173 10.09 0.23 6.59
N LYS A 174 11.32 0.55 6.15
CA LYS A 174 12.48 -0.35 6.29
C LYS A 174 12.90 -0.55 7.73
N THR A 175 12.75 0.45 8.59
CA THR A 175 13.11 0.36 10.01
C THR A 175 11.94 -0.05 10.91
N ASN A 176 10.79 -0.43 10.33
CA ASN A 176 9.58 -0.83 11.05
C ASN A 176 9.10 0.20 12.09
N ILE A 177 9.32 1.49 11.83
CA ILE A 177 8.78 2.56 12.68
C ILE A 177 7.27 2.65 12.42
N PRO A 178 6.41 2.48 13.44
CA PRO A 178 4.97 2.58 13.24
C PRO A 178 4.56 4.03 13.03
N PHE A 179 3.82 4.30 11.95
CA PHE A 179 3.29 5.63 11.67
C PHE A 179 1.86 5.60 11.12
N GLU A 180 1.09 6.62 11.47
CA GLU A 180 -0.18 6.95 10.83
C GLU A 180 0.11 7.81 9.59
N LYS A 181 -0.22 7.32 8.39
CA LYS A 181 -0.08 8.09 7.15
C LYS A 181 -1.16 9.16 7.06
N LYS A 182 -0.77 10.44 7.09
CA LYS A 182 -1.62 11.59 6.81
C LYS A 182 -1.31 12.13 5.41
N VAL A 183 -2.03 11.65 4.40
CA VAL A 183 -1.84 12.14 3.02
C VAL A 183 -2.30 13.59 2.95
N THR A 184 -1.43 14.48 2.48
CA THR A 184 -1.72 15.91 2.28
C THR A 184 -1.37 16.26 0.84
N SER A 185 -2.38 16.33 -0.03
CA SER A 185 -2.18 16.49 -1.47
C SER A 185 -1.56 17.84 -1.82
N LEU A 186 -0.30 17.82 -2.29
CA LEU A 186 0.40 19.01 -2.80
C LEU A 186 -0.22 19.50 -4.10
N LYS A 187 -0.69 18.58 -4.95
CA LYS A 187 -1.38 18.89 -6.22
C LYS A 187 -2.65 19.71 -5.98
N ASN A 188 -3.37 19.42 -4.89
CA ASN A 188 -4.60 20.13 -4.52
C ASN A 188 -4.34 21.30 -3.55
N GLY A 189 -3.07 21.63 -3.26
CA GLY A 189 -2.69 22.71 -2.36
C GLY A 189 -3.16 22.52 -0.91
N GLU A 190 -3.32 21.29 -0.43
CA GLU A 190 -3.86 21.03 0.92
C GLU A 190 -2.98 21.55 2.04
N ASN A 191 -1.68 21.61 1.80
CA ASN A 191 -0.68 22.21 2.68
C ASN A 191 -0.85 23.74 2.82
N TYR A 192 -1.71 24.38 2.04
CA TYR A 192 -2.06 25.81 2.14
C TYR A 192 -3.49 26.05 2.66
N LYS A 193 -4.26 24.99 2.97
CA LYS A 193 -5.60 25.14 3.56
C LYS A 193 -5.47 25.66 5.00
N GLU A 194 -6.47 26.43 5.42
CA GLU A 194 -6.57 26.99 6.77
C GLU A 194 -6.45 25.88 7.84
N GLY A 195 -5.59 26.09 8.83
CA GLY A 195 -5.31 25.16 9.92
C GLY A 195 -4.07 24.30 9.71
N PHE A 196 -3.53 24.18 8.49
CA PHE A 196 -2.30 23.42 8.24
C PHE A 196 -1.06 24.11 8.84
N GLU A 197 -1.08 25.44 8.98
CA GLU A 197 0.00 26.23 9.59
C GLU A 197 0.27 25.84 11.05
N LYS A 198 -0.73 25.26 11.74
CA LYS A 198 -0.59 24.71 13.10
C LYS A 198 0.22 23.41 13.14
N ILE A 199 0.30 22.71 12.01
CA ILE A 199 1.04 21.46 11.83
C ILE A 199 2.44 21.77 11.32
N SER A 200 2.55 22.59 10.27
CA SER A 200 3.83 23.12 9.77
C SER A 200 3.72 24.61 9.49
N PRO A 201 4.45 25.47 10.21
CA PRO A 201 4.43 26.92 9.98
C PRO A 201 4.94 27.32 8.59
N PHE A 202 5.66 26.44 7.91
CA PHE A 202 6.22 26.70 6.57
C PHE A 202 5.34 26.19 5.43
N ASN A 203 4.18 25.57 5.71
CA ASN A 203 3.30 24.95 4.72
C ASN A 203 4.04 23.98 3.76
N LYS A 204 5.05 23.26 4.27
CA LYS A 204 5.85 22.30 3.51
C LYS A 204 5.65 20.89 4.06
N LEU A 205 5.87 19.91 3.20
CA LEU A 205 5.96 18.49 3.55
C LEU A 205 7.39 17.99 3.34
N PRO A 206 7.83 16.96 4.07
CA PRO A 206 7.13 16.22 5.13
C PRO A 206 7.06 16.95 6.49
N VAL A 207 6.13 16.50 7.34
CA VAL A 207 6.06 16.85 8.78
C VAL A 207 5.73 15.60 9.58
N ILE A 208 6.28 15.48 10.78
CA ILE A 208 5.81 14.48 11.75
C ILE A 208 5.19 15.14 12.98
N GLU A 209 4.18 14.49 13.56
CA GLU A 209 3.75 14.72 14.94
C GLU A 209 4.03 13.44 15.73
N HIS A 210 4.88 13.51 16.76
CA HIS A 210 5.15 12.40 17.66
C HIS A 210 4.84 12.84 19.10
N ASN A 211 3.77 12.32 19.69
CA ASN A 211 3.36 12.64 21.08
C ASN A 211 3.17 14.15 21.34
N GLY A 212 2.55 14.87 20.40
CA GLY A 212 2.32 16.31 20.49
C GLY A 212 3.55 17.16 20.15
N PHE A 213 4.68 16.54 19.80
CA PHE A 213 5.86 17.21 19.24
C PHE A 213 5.80 17.23 17.71
N ASN A 214 5.61 18.42 17.14
CA ASN A 214 5.67 18.62 15.69
C ASN A 214 7.11 18.91 15.27
N LEU A 215 7.60 18.16 14.27
CA LEU A 215 8.94 18.36 13.70
C LEU A 215 8.85 18.49 12.19
N THR A 216 9.40 19.60 11.68
CA THR A 216 9.57 19.90 10.26
C THR A 216 11.02 19.66 9.83
N GLU A 217 11.30 19.85 8.54
CA GLU A 217 12.61 19.62 7.90
C GLU A 217 13.01 18.14 7.86
N SER A 218 13.04 17.58 6.67
CA SER A 218 13.18 16.14 6.45
C SER A 218 14.46 15.52 7.04
N VAL A 219 15.58 16.25 7.00
CA VAL A 219 16.85 15.80 7.59
C VAL A 219 16.78 15.85 9.12
N ALA A 220 16.13 16.85 9.72
CA ALA A 220 15.90 16.87 11.16
C ALA A 220 14.97 15.72 11.59
N ILE A 221 13.92 15.45 10.81
CA ILE A 221 12.98 14.34 11.04
C ILE A 221 13.72 12.99 11.01
N VAL A 222 14.53 12.70 9.99
CA VAL A 222 15.22 11.41 9.91
C VAL A 222 16.22 11.22 11.06
N ARG A 223 16.96 12.28 11.42
CA ARG A 223 17.88 12.27 12.57
C ARG A 223 17.14 12.03 13.89
N TYR A 224 15.97 12.65 14.07
CA TYR A 224 15.12 12.44 15.23
C TYR A 224 14.62 11.00 15.30
N LEU A 225 14.01 10.50 14.22
CA LEU A 225 13.45 9.15 14.16
C LEU A 225 14.53 8.08 14.36
N ALA A 226 15.73 8.26 13.79
CA ALA A 226 16.83 7.33 13.97
C ALA A 226 17.26 7.20 15.44
N ARG A 227 17.30 8.32 16.18
CA ARG A 227 17.63 8.34 17.62
C ARG A 227 16.49 7.81 18.48
N GLU A 228 15.26 8.26 18.21
CA GLU A 228 14.08 7.98 19.02
C GLU A 228 13.69 6.51 18.98
N PHE A 229 13.79 5.88 17.80
CA PHE A 229 13.39 4.49 17.58
C PHE A 229 14.56 3.50 17.62
N ASN A 230 15.79 3.98 17.89
CA ASN A 230 17.02 3.18 17.95
C ASN A 230 17.14 2.18 16.79
N VAL A 231 17.09 2.72 15.56
CA VAL A 231 17.20 1.93 14.32
C VAL A 231 18.61 1.34 14.17
N GLU A 232 18.78 0.40 13.23
CA GLU A 232 20.09 -0.19 12.92
C GLU A 232 21.13 0.88 12.55
N GLU A 233 22.35 0.74 13.07
CA GLU A 233 23.37 1.81 13.01
C GLU A 233 23.81 2.17 11.59
N HIS A 234 23.67 1.27 10.62
CA HIS A 234 24.03 1.58 9.23
C HIS A 234 23.19 2.73 8.66
N TRP A 235 21.91 2.87 9.05
CA TRP A 235 21.05 3.94 8.55
C TRP A 235 21.56 5.33 8.93
N TYR A 236 21.92 5.50 10.21
CA TYR A 236 22.48 6.74 10.75
C TYR A 236 23.44 6.40 11.91
N PRO A 237 24.76 6.29 11.64
CA PRO A 237 25.73 5.79 12.62
C PRO A 237 25.83 6.64 13.87
N LYS A 238 26.21 6.03 15.00
CA LYS A 238 26.55 6.72 16.25
C LYS A 238 28.04 7.03 16.37
N ASP A 239 28.90 6.33 15.63
CA ASP A 239 30.31 6.68 15.53
C ASP A 239 30.45 8.09 14.94
N SER A 240 31.28 8.91 15.59
CA SER A 240 31.39 10.34 15.25
C SER A 240 31.86 10.57 13.81
N LYS A 241 32.80 9.76 13.29
CA LYS A 241 33.35 9.96 11.96
C LYS A 241 32.39 9.43 10.88
N ALA A 242 31.80 8.26 11.11
CA ALA A 242 30.81 7.70 10.20
C ALA A 242 29.55 8.57 10.11
N GLN A 243 29.06 9.06 11.26
CA GLN A 243 27.93 10.00 11.31
C GLN A 243 28.26 11.30 10.57
N ALA A 244 29.44 11.88 10.81
CA ALA A 244 29.87 13.09 10.12
C ALA A 244 29.93 12.92 8.59
N LYS A 245 30.24 11.73 8.09
CA LYS A 245 30.22 11.44 6.65
C LYS A 245 28.81 11.34 6.07
N VAL A 246 27.86 10.78 6.82
CA VAL A 246 26.44 10.82 6.43
C VAL A 246 25.94 12.26 6.44
N ASP A 247 26.26 13.02 7.48
CA ASP A 247 25.88 14.42 7.60
C ASP A 247 26.51 15.29 6.50
N GLU A 248 27.76 15.03 6.10
CA GLU A 248 28.42 15.73 4.98
C GLU A 248 27.58 15.67 3.71
N TYR A 249 27.04 14.49 3.36
CA TYR A 249 26.13 14.37 2.21
C TYR A 249 24.78 15.04 2.46
N LEU A 250 24.16 14.81 3.63
CA LEU A 250 22.83 15.37 3.94
C LEU A 250 22.82 16.89 3.95
N GLU A 251 23.91 17.55 4.34
CA GLU A 251 24.06 19.00 4.26
C GLU A 251 24.38 19.46 2.83
N TRP A 252 25.23 18.73 2.10
CA TRP A 252 25.59 19.06 0.72
C TRP A 252 24.40 18.94 -0.26
N GLN A 253 23.55 17.91 -0.12
CA GLN A 253 22.45 17.66 -1.07
C GLN A 253 21.47 18.83 -1.19
N HIS A 254 21.27 19.60 -0.11
CA HIS A 254 20.27 20.66 -0.04
C HIS A 254 20.46 21.73 -1.11
N LEU A 255 21.72 22.08 -1.38
CA LEU A 255 22.10 23.08 -2.37
C LEU A 255 22.57 22.48 -3.69
N ASN A 256 22.59 21.15 -3.79
CA ASN A 256 23.05 20.42 -4.98
C ASN A 256 21.92 19.53 -5.51
N THR A 257 21.90 18.22 -5.20
CA THR A 257 20.94 17.27 -5.80
C THR A 257 19.50 17.72 -5.63
N ARG A 258 19.10 18.11 -4.41
CA ARG A 258 17.74 18.58 -4.15
C ARG A 258 17.41 19.84 -4.92
N LEU A 259 18.25 20.87 -4.82
CA LEU A 259 18.01 22.16 -5.47
C LEU A 259 17.93 21.99 -6.98
N HIS A 260 18.90 21.34 -7.59
CA HIS A 260 19.00 21.26 -9.05
C HIS A 260 17.96 20.31 -9.65
N CYS A 261 17.73 19.13 -9.07
CA CYS A 261 16.68 18.22 -9.54
C CYS A 261 15.27 18.81 -9.34
N ALA A 262 15.00 19.43 -8.18
CA ALA A 262 13.71 20.07 -7.95
C ALA A 262 13.50 21.31 -8.81
N SER A 263 14.56 22.09 -9.13
CA SER A 263 14.45 23.26 -10.00
C SER A 263 14.15 22.86 -11.44
N TYR A 264 14.85 21.84 -11.99
CA TYR A 264 14.51 21.30 -13.31
C TYR A 264 13.06 20.81 -13.35
N PHE A 265 12.66 19.99 -12.38
CA PHE A 265 11.28 19.52 -12.25
C PHE A 265 10.28 20.71 -12.18
N ALA A 266 10.59 21.74 -11.41
CA ALA A 266 9.72 22.89 -11.24
C ALA A 266 9.52 23.64 -12.56
N VAL A 267 10.61 23.96 -13.28
CA VAL A 267 10.54 24.75 -14.52
C VAL A 267 9.97 23.95 -15.69
N LYS A 268 10.29 22.65 -15.76
CA LYS A 268 9.88 21.78 -16.87
C LYS A 268 8.44 21.29 -16.74
N PHE A 269 8.00 21.00 -15.51
CA PHE A 269 6.74 20.32 -15.26
C PHE A 269 5.80 21.14 -14.37
N LEU A 270 6.22 21.53 -13.17
CA LEU A 270 5.31 22.08 -12.16
C LEU A 270 4.76 23.47 -12.51
N TRP A 271 5.62 24.41 -12.89
CA TRP A 271 5.22 25.80 -13.16
C TRP A 271 4.36 25.96 -14.41
N PRO A 272 4.60 25.26 -15.54
CA PRO A 272 3.67 25.26 -16.66
C PRO A 272 2.25 24.84 -16.25
N ILE A 273 2.14 23.81 -15.40
CA ILE A 273 0.84 23.30 -14.93
C ILE A 273 0.16 24.28 -13.96
N ILE A 274 0.88 24.76 -12.94
CA ILE A 274 0.27 25.58 -11.88
C ILE A 274 0.00 27.02 -12.36
N LYS A 275 0.90 27.61 -13.14
CA LYS A 275 0.82 29.02 -13.54
C LYS A 275 0.24 29.22 -14.95
N GLY A 276 0.04 28.15 -15.72
CA GLY A 276 -0.30 28.25 -17.15
C GLY A 276 0.75 29.00 -17.96
N GLN A 277 1.99 29.10 -17.44
CA GLN A 277 3.05 29.93 -18.02
C GLN A 277 3.87 29.11 -19.01
N HIS A 278 4.09 29.69 -20.19
CA HIS A 278 5.14 29.23 -21.08
C HIS A 278 6.50 29.61 -20.46
N ILE A 279 7.31 28.61 -20.13
CA ILE A 279 8.69 28.83 -19.68
C ILE A 279 9.59 28.82 -20.91
N GLU A 280 10.43 29.84 -21.05
CA GLU A 280 11.33 29.94 -22.20
C GLU A 280 12.25 28.71 -22.27
N PRO A 281 12.45 28.12 -23.47
CA PRO A 281 13.31 26.95 -23.66
C PRO A 281 14.72 27.13 -23.08
N LYS A 282 15.26 28.36 -23.14
CA LYS A 282 16.56 28.71 -22.57
C LYS A 282 16.61 28.50 -21.06
N THR A 283 15.58 28.93 -20.32
CA THR A 283 15.50 28.75 -18.87
C THR A 283 15.46 27.27 -18.49
N VAL A 284 14.68 26.47 -19.23
CA VAL A 284 14.64 25.01 -19.03
C VAL A 284 16.04 24.41 -19.23
N ALA A 285 16.72 24.76 -20.33
CA ALA A 285 18.06 24.27 -20.65
C ALA A 285 19.11 24.66 -19.58
N GLU A 286 19.03 25.86 -19.01
CA GLU A 286 19.93 26.29 -17.93
C GLU A 286 19.74 25.48 -16.64
N HIS A 287 18.49 25.16 -16.28
CA HIS A 287 18.23 24.30 -15.12
C HIS A 287 18.61 22.85 -15.38
N GLU A 288 18.39 22.36 -16.60
CA GLU A 288 18.83 21.04 -17.04
C GLU A 288 20.35 20.90 -16.99
N ALA A 289 21.11 21.89 -17.47
CA ALA A 289 22.57 21.90 -17.41
C ALA A 289 23.12 21.83 -15.98
N ARG A 290 22.54 22.61 -15.05
CA ARG A 290 22.93 22.57 -13.62
C ARG A 290 22.59 21.23 -12.96
N MET A 291 21.46 20.63 -13.35
CA MET A 291 21.08 19.30 -12.89
C MET A 291 22.05 18.24 -13.42
N ILE A 292 22.41 18.28 -14.71
CA ILE A 292 23.40 17.40 -15.33
C ILE A 292 24.74 17.49 -14.61
N GLU A 293 25.24 18.71 -14.36
CA GLU A 293 26.49 18.93 -13.62
C GLU A 293 26.43 18.30 -12.21
N CYS A 294 25.29 18.45 -11.52
CA CYS A 294 25.07 17.84 -10.21
C CYS A 294 25.05 16.30 -10.27
N LEU A 295 24.40 15.71 -11.27
CA LEU A 295 24.41 14.26 -11.48
C LEU A 295 25.83 13.75 -11.78
N ASP A 296 26.63 14.53 -12.51
CA ASP A 296 28.03 14.21 -12.79
C ASP A 296 28.90 14.29 -11.53
N GLN A 297 28.60 15.20 -10.60
CA GLN A 297 29.24 15.22 -9.28
C GLN A 297 28.86 13.98 -8.44
N ILE A 298 27.62 13.51 -8.52
CA ILE A 298 27.22 12.25 -7.86
C ILE A 298 27.99 11.06 -8.43
N GLU A 299 28.00 10.89 -9.75
CA GLU A 299 28.73 9.82 -10.45
C GLU A 299 30.23 9.85 -10.13
N ASN A 300 30.87 11.00 -10.31
CA ASN A 300 32.33 11.09 -10.36
C ASN A 300 33.00 11.43 -9.02
N ILE A 301 32.26 11.97 -8.05
CA ILE A 301 32.81 12.39 -6.75
C ILE A 301 32.25 11.53 -5.62
N TRP A 302 30.93 11.46 -5.49
CA TRP A 302 30.29 10.73 -4.39
C TRP A 302 30.39 9.21 -4.57
N LEU A 303 30.17 8.73 -5.80
CA LEU A 303 30.25 7.32 -6.18
C LEU A 303 31.58 6.92 -6.85
N LYS A 304 32.60 7.78 -6.73
CA LYS A 304 33.94 7.51 -7.27
C LYS A 304 34.47 6.14 -6.87
N ASP A 305 35.34 5.57 -7.69
CA ASP A 305 35.94 4.24 -7.47
C ASP A 305 34.88 3.12 -7.34
N ASN A 306 33.70 3.28 -7.94
CA ASN A 306 32.57 2.34 -7.88
C ASN A 306 32.13 1.99 -6.45
N LYS A 307 32.11 2.98 -5.55
CA LYS A 307 31.56 2.80 -4.21
C LYS A 307 30.16 2.18 -4.25
N GLN A 308 29.88 1.31 -3.28
CA GLN A 308 28.59 0.62 -3.21
C GLN A 308 27.45 1.60 -2.92
N PHE A 309 27.68 2.54 -2.00
CA PHE A 309 26.72 3.55 -1.55
C PHE A 309 27.40 4.93 -1.49
N LEU A 310 26.62 6.00 -1.31
CA LEU A 310 27.15 7.37 -1.23
C LEU A 310 28.14 7.53 -0.06
N VAL A 311 27.87 6.83 1.04
CA VAL A 311 28.68 6.87 2.26
C VAL A 311 28.94 5.45 2.76
N GLY A 312 30.21 5.03 2.71
CA GLY A 312 30.63 3.72 3.18
C GLY A 312 30.19 2.56 2.28
N ASP A 313 30.20 1.35 2.85
CA ASP A 313 29.92 0.10 2.14
C ASP A 313 28.51 -0.45 2.38
N THR A 314 27.71 0.23 3.22
CA THR A 314 26.33 -0.14 3.54
C THR A 314 25.40 1.02 3.27
N ILE A 315 24.15 0.73 2.90
CA ILE A 315 23.12 1.76 2.67
C ILE A 315 22.95 2.65 3.89
N THR A 316 22.74 3.95 3.69
CA THR A 316 22.47 4.92 4.75
C THR A 316 21.29 5.81 4.38
N VAL A 317 20.86 6.70 5.28
CA VAL A 317 19.86 7.72 4.94
C VAL A 317 20.35 8.66 3.83
N ALA A 318 21.66 8.84 3.63
CA ALA A 318 22.19 9.63 2.52
C ALA A 318 21.72 9.06 1.17
N ASP A 319 21.74 7.73 1.03
CA ASP A 319 21.30 7.03 -0.16
C ASP A 319 19.81 7.21 -0.44
N LEU A 320 18.97 7.18 0.60
CA LEU A 320 17.52 7.39 0.45
C LEU A 320 17.19 8.80 -0.06
N PHE A 321 17.82 9.82 0.53
CA PHE A 321 17.63 11.20 0.10
C PHE A 321 18.14 11.43 -1.31
N GLY A 322 19.37 10.99 -1.61
CA GLY A 322 19.96 11.11 -2.94
C GLY A 322 19.12 10.42 -4.01
N ALA A 323 18.74 9.16 -3.79
CA ALA A 323 17.97 8.40 -4.76
C ALA A 323 16.60 9.05 -5.02
N CYS A 324 15.86 9.45 -3.97
CA CYS A 324 14.55 10.07 -4.16
C CYS A 324 14.64 11.41 -4.89
N GLU A 325 15.70 12.19 -4.67
CA GLU A 325 15.95 13.46 -5.37
C GLU A 325 16.27 13.24 -6.85
N ILE A 326 17.16 12.28 -7.13
CA ILE A 326 17.60 11.94 -8.48
C ILE A 326 16.48 11.30 -9.32
N GLU A 327 15.51 10.63 -8.70
CA GLU A 327 14.35 10.09 -9.43
C GLU A 327 13.31 11.18 -9.80
N GLN A 328 13.32 12.37 -9.19
CA GLN A 328 12.32 13.42 -9.47
C GLN A 328 12.29 13.90 -10.95
N PRO A 329 13.43 14.18 -11.62
CA PRO A 329 13.48 14.69 -12.98
C PRO A 329 12.74 13.83 -14.02
N ARG A 330 12.52 12.53 -13.75
CA ARG A 330 11.72 11.64 -14.60
C ARG A 330 10.30 12.14 -14.84
N ILE A 331 9.71 12.82 -13.85
CA ILE A 331 8.36 13.41 -14.01
C ILE A 331 8.39 14.54 -15.07
N GLY A 332 9.53 15.21 -15.23
CA GLY A 332 9.78 16.18 -16.30
C GLY A 332 10.29 15.55 -17.61
N GLY A 333 10.33 14.22 -17.71
CA GLY A 333 10.79 13.47 -18.88
C GLY A 333 12.30 13.35 -19.04
N PHE A 334 13.10 13.67 -18.01
CA PHE A 334 14.55 13.48 -18.04
C PHE A 334 14.92 12.16 -17.36
N ASN A 335 15.71 11.31 -18.04
CA ASN A 335 16.19 10.07 -17.46
C ASN A 335 17.58 10.26 -16.81
N PRO A 336 17.69 10.27 -15.47
CA PRO A 336 18.97 10.47 -14.78
C PRO A 336 19.98 9.34 -15.01
N ARG A 337 19.52 8.16 -15.43
CA ARG A 337 20.34 6.96 -15.64
C ARG A 337 21.08 7.00 -16.97
N GLU A 338 20.59 7.76 -17.94
CA GLU A 338 21.17 7.81 -19.28
C GLU A 338 22.60 8.36 -19.24
N GLY A 339 23.55 7.57 -19.77
CA GLY A 339 24.98 7.90 -19.80
C GLY A 339 25.71 7.81 -18.45
N ARG A 340 25.08 7.31 -17.38
CA ARG A 340 25.64 7.29 -16.01
C ARG A 340 25.60 5.89 -15.40
N PRO A 341 26.51 4.98 -15.80
CA PRO A 341 26.46 3.58 -15.40
C PRO A 341 26.70 3.37 -13.90
N VAL A 342 27.53 4.18 -13.23
CA VAL A 342 27.84 4.02 -11.80
C VAL A 342 26.64 4.43 -10.95
N LEU A 343 26.04 5.59 -11.25
CA LEU A 343 24.81 6.08 -10.65
C LEU A 343 23.66 5.12 -10.91
N THR A 344 23.54 4.59 -12.13
CA THR A 344 22.50 3.59 -12.45
C THR A 344 22.65 2.36 -11.56
N ALA A 345 23.86 1.80 -11.48
CA ALA A 345 24.12 0.64 -10.63
C ALA A 345 23.89 0.93 -9.14
N TRP A 346 24.19 2.15 -8.68
CA TRP A 346 23.90 2.59 -7.32
C TRP A 346 22.39 2.72 -7.06
N LEU A 347 21.62 3.37 -7.94
CA LEU A 347 20.16 3.44 -7.82
C LEU A 347 19.53 2.04 -7.80
N ASP A 348 20.01 1.11 -8.61
CA ASP A 348 19.54 -0.28 -8.63
C ASP A 348 19.80 -0.99 -7.30
N ARG A 349 20.97 -0.75 -6.68
CA ARG A 349 21.27 -1.26 -5.34
C ARG A 349 20.35 -0.65 -4.29
N VAL A 350 20.15 0.67 -4.30
CA VAL A 350 19.24 1.34 -3.36
C VAL A 350 17.83 0.79 -3.50
N ALA A 351 17.31 0.67 -4.72
CA ALA A 351 15.99 0.09 -4.98
C ALA A 351 15.89 -1.34 -4.44
N LYS A 352 16.87 -2.19 -4.77
CA LYS A 352 16.91 -3.58 -4.29
C LYS A 352 16.94 -3.69 -2.76
N GLU A 353 17.79 -2.92 -2.08
CA GLU A 353 17.90 -2.93 -0.62
C GLU A 353 16.64 -2.41 0.07
N THR A 354 15.86 -1.58 -0.62
CA THR A 354 14.68 -0.90 -0.05
C THR A 354 13.34 -1.43 -0.57
N ALA A 355 13.35 -2.42 -1.45
CA ALA A 355 12.15 -3.09 -1.96
C ALA A 355 11.30 -3.72 -0.84
N PRO A 356 9.95 -3.74 -0.98
CA PRO A 356 9.16 -3.17 -2.07
C PRO A 356 8.87 -1.66 -1.92
N TYR A 357 9.42 -1.03 -0.88
CA TYR A 357 9.02 0.33 -0.49
C TYR A 357 9.58 1.40 -1.43
N TYR A 358 10.67 1.10 -2.14
CA TYR A 358 11.18 1.98 -3.19
C TYR A 358 10.13 2.14 -4.29
N GLU A 359 9.61 1.04 -4.80
CA GLU A 359 8.60 1.01 -5.86
C GLU A 359 7.29 1.64 -5.37
N GLU A 360 6.87 1.33 -4.14
CA GLU A 360 5.70 1.98 -3.52
C GLU A 360 5.86 3.51 -3.47
N ALA A 361 7.03 4.00 -3.07
CA ALA A 361 7.29 5.42 -2.92
C ALA A 361 7.36 6.15 -4.26
N HIS A 362 7.89 5.52 -5.32
CA HIS A 362 8.06 6.11 -6.65
C HIS A 362 6.86 5.89 -7.58
N SER A 363 5.86 5.13 -7.14
CA SER A 363 4.67 4.81 -7.92
C SER A 363 3.90 5.96 -8.60
N PRO A 364 3.84 7.21 -8.07
CA PRO A 364 3.18 8.31 -8.77
C PRO A 364 3.85 8.70 -10.10
N MET A 365 5.03 8.16 -10.42
CA MET A 365 5.75 8.43 -11.67
C MET A 365 5.20 7.63 -12.85
N ASN A 366 4.34 6.63 -12.62
CA ASN A 366 3.82 5.73 -13.65
C ASN A 366 2.41 6.16 -14.03
N LYS A 367 2.21 6.80 -15.18
CA LYS A 367 0.89 7.27 -15.60
C LYS A 367 0.23 6.25 -16.52
N LEU A 368 -1.05 5.98 -16.30
CA LEU A 368 -1.91 5.31 -17.27
C LEU A 368 -2.93 6.33 -17.80
N TYR A 369 -2.88 6.60 -19.11
CA TYR A 369 -3.88 7.38 -19.81
C TYR A 369 -4.92 6.44 -20.40
N PHE A 370 -6.16 6.52 -19.94
CA PHE A 370 -7.18 5.53 -20.28
C PHE A 370 -8.61 6.05 -20.16
N ASP A 371 -9.56 5.28 -20.68
CA ASP A 371 -11.00 5.48 -20.41
C ASP A 371 -11.70 4.12 -20.38
N PHE A 372 -12.65 3.93 -19.48
CA PHE A 372 -13.36 2.65 -19.35
C PHE A 372 -14.26 2.32 -20.55
N LEU A 373 -14.54 3.27 -21.47
CA LEU A 373 -15.18 3.02 -22.75
C LEU A 373 -14.25 2.30 -23.74
N SER A 374 -12.93 2.43 -23.58
CA SER A 374 -11.93 1.74 -24.39
C SER A 374 -11.71 0.32 -23.87
N GLN A 375 -11.99 -0.69 -24.70
CA GLN A 375 -11.77 -2.10 -24.38
C GLN A 375 -10.34 -2.41 -23.94
N PRO A 376 -9.28 -2.00 -24.68
CA PRO A 376 -7.91 -2.27 -24.25
C PRO A 376 -7.51 -1.47 -22.99
N SER A 377 -8.12 -0.32 -22.75
CA SER A 377 -7.93 0.45 -21.51
C SER A 377 -8.43 -0.33 -20.28
N ARG A 378 -9.59 -0.99 -20.40
CA ARG A 378 -10.12 -1.87 -19.34
C ARG A 378 -9.18 -3.03 -19.05
N ALA A 379 -8.66 -3.69 -20.10
CA ALA A 379 -7.73 -4.80 -19.95
C ALA A 379 -6.48 -4.37 -19.17
N LEU A 380 -5.84 -3.24 -19.55
CA LEU A 380 -4.68 -2.73 -18.83
C LEU A 380 -4.99 -2.33 -17.39
N TYR A 381 -6.14 -1.69 -17.14
CA TYR A 381 -6.58 -1.36 -15.79
C TYR A 381 -6.72 -2.63 -14.92
N ILE A 382 -7.34 -3.68 -15.45
CA ILE A 382 -7.50 -4.96 -14.76
C ILE A 382 -6.14 -5.59 -14.47
N LEU A 383 -5.23 -5.63 -15.45
CA LEU A 383 -3.87 -6.16 -15.27
C LEU A 383 -3.13 -5.42 -14.15
N LEU A 384 -3.05 -4.09 -14.26
CA LEU A 384 -2.34 -3.25 -13.29
C LEU A 384 -2.90 -3.43 -11.88
N LYS A 385 -4.23 -3.46 -11.73
CA LYS A 385 -4.86 -3.62 -10.41
C LYS A 385 -4.73 -5.02 -9.85
N THR A 386 -4.91 -6.06 -10.67
CA THR A 386 -4.83 -7.46 -10.20
C THR A 386 -3.39 -7.85 -9.83
N CYS A 387 -2.40 -7.24 -10.48
CA CYS A 387 -0.98 -7.48 -10.18
C CYS A 387 -0.38 -6.46 -9.19
N ASP A 388 -1.20 -5.61 -8.56
CA ASP A 388 -0.77 -4.54 -7.67
C ASP A 388 0.33 -3.62 -8.26
N ILE A 389 0.36 -3.47 -9.59
CA ILE A 389 1.28 -2.54 -10.26
C ILE A 389 0.77 -1.13 -10.02
N PRO A 390 1.57 -0.27 -9.40
CA PRO A 390 1.08 1.02 -8.98
C PRO A 390 1.20 2.06 -10.12
N PHE A 391 0.18 2.92 -10.26
CA PHE A 391 0.09 3.92 -11.32
C PHE A 391 -0.77 5.13 -10.92
N GLU A 392 -0.48 6.31 -11.46
CA GLU A 392 -1.35 7.49 -11.49
C GLU A 392 -2.39 7.33 -12.62
N PRO A 393 -3.70 7.30 -12.29
CA PRO A 393 -4.75 7.23 -13.29
C PRO A 393 -5.00 8.59 -13.96
N HIS A 394 -4.86 8.67 -15.28
CA HIS A 394 -5.28 9.79 -16.11
C HIS A 394 -6.48 9.37 -16.97
N ILE A 395 -7.69 9.65 -16.49
CA ILE A 395 -8.92 9.32 -17.23
C ILE A 395 -9.19 10.40 -18.28
N LEU A 396 -9.13 10.06 -19.56
CA LEU A 396 -9.41 10.96 -20.69
C LEU A 396 -10.73 10.57 -21.37
N LYS A 397 -11.79 11.31 -21.10
CA LYS A 397 -13.15 11.02 -21.57
C LYS A 397 -13.23 11.01 -23.08
N ILE A 398 -13.26 9.80 -23.66
CA ILE A 398 -13.39 9.59 -25.11
C ILE A 398 -14.62 10.31 -25.66
N ALA A 399 -15.74 10.20 -24.94
CA ALA A 399 -17.01 10.82 -25.32
C ALA A 399 -16.95 12.35 -25.39
N LEU A 400 -16.01 12.98 -24.66
CA LEU A 400 -15.81 14.44 -24.66
C LEU A 400 -14.64 14.87 -25.56
N GLY A 401 -13.96 13.93 -26.23
CA GLY A 401 -12.83 14.24 -27.10
C GLY A 401 -11.53 14.62 -26.36
N GLU A 402 -11.41 14.39 -25.05
CA GLU A 402 -10.24 14.82 -24.25
C GLU A 402 -8.91 14.20 -24.71
N HIS A 403 -8.98 13.03 -25.34
CA HIS A 403 -7.89 12.31 -26.00
C HIS A 403 -7.44 12.93 -27.35
N GLN A 404 -8.07 14.01 -27.83
CA GLN A 404 -7.75 14.69 -29.09
C GLN A 404 -7.11 16.07 -28.85
N THR A 405 -6.56 16.29 -27.66
CA THR A 405 -5.89 17.54 -27.30
C THR A 405 -4.44 17.52 -27.76
N GLU A 406 -3.91 18.69 -28.15
CA GLU A 406 -2.47 18.85 -28.49
C GLU A 406 -1.56 18.41 -27.32
N GLU A 407 -2.03 18.53 -26.08
CA GLU A 407 -1.31 18.06 -24.91
C GLU A 407 -1.18 16.54 -24.89
N TYR A 408 -2.27 15.81 -25.14
CA TYR A 408 -2.24 14.35 -25.16
C TYR A 408 -1.54 13.79 -26.41
N GLU A 409 -1.58 14.49 -27.54
CA GLU A 409 -0.85 14.09 -28.75
C GLU A 409 0.67 14.00 -28.52
N LYS A 410 1.22 14.77 -27.57
CA LYS A 410 2.62 14.65 -27.12
C LYS A 410 2.90 13.36 -26.33
N ILE A 411 1.87 12.67 -25.88
CA ILE A 411 1.95 11.35 -25.23
C ILE A 411 1.70 10.25 -26.26
N ASN A 412 0.60 10.36 -27.01
CA ASN A 412 0.27 9.46 -28.09
C ASN A 412 -0.05 10.26 -29.37
N PRO A 413 0.85 10.29 -30.37
CA PRO A 413 0.65 11.07 -31.60
C PRO A 413 -0.52 10.60 -32.45
N PHE A 414 -1.11 9.44 -32.16
CA PHE A 414 -2.31 8.95 -32.82
C PHE A 414 -3.61 9.34 -32.11
N ALA A 415 -3.54 10.10 -31.00
CA ALA A 415 -4.70 10.51 -30.21
C ALA A 415 -5.58 9.31 -29.82
N ARG A 416 -4.98 8.20 -29.37
CA ARG A 416 -5.67 6.94 -29.00
C ARG A 416 -5.36 6.53 -27.58
N LEU A 417 -6.30 5.83 -26.95
CA LEU A 417 -6.11 5.22 -25.63
C LEU A 417 -6.05 3.69 -25.73
N PRO A 418 -5.32 3.01 -24.83
CA PRO A 418 -4.53 3.57 -23.73
C PRO A 418 -3.11 4.00 -24.14
N ALA A 419 -2.46 4.78 -23.28
CA ALA A 419 -1.01 5.00 -23.30
C ALA A 419 -0.46 4.93 -21.87
N ILE A 420 0.80 4.54 -21.72
CA ILE A 420 1.52 4.65 -20.44
C ILE A 420 2.68 5.63 -20.55
N GLU A 421 3.02 6.23 -19.42
CA GLU A 421 4.29 6.89 -19.18
C GLU A 421 4.90 6.20 -17.96
N HIS A 422 5.89 5.33 -18.18
CA HIS A 422 6.67 4.71 -17.12
C HIS A 422 8.03 5.38 -17.12
N ASP A 423 8.37 6.16 -16.10
CA ASP A 423 9.72 6.70 -15.94
C ASP A 423 10.20 7.60 -17.11
N GLY A 424 9.27 8.37 -17.68
CA GLY A 424 9.52 9.19 -18.87
C GLY A 424 9.52 8.40 -20.19
N PHE A 425 9.57 7.07 -20.14
CA PHE A 425 9.32 6.20 -21.29
C PHE A 425 7.83 6.14 -21.59
N LYS A 426 7.45 6.68 -22.75
CA LYS A 426 6.09 6.65 -23.26
C LYS A 426 5.91 5.44 -24.15
N LEU A 427 4.93 4.61 -23.82
CA LEU A 427 4.57 3.46 -24.63
C LEU A 427 3.09 3.52 -24.99
N ILE A 428 2.85 3.36 -26.28
CA ILE A 428 1.53 3.25 -26.90
C ILE A 428 1.33 1.80 -27.38
N GLU A 429 0.16 1.49 -27.92
CA GLU A 429 -0.25 0.14 -28.31
C GLU A 429 -0.46 -0.82 -27.12
N SER A 430 -1.72 -1.03 -26.79
CA SER A 430 -2.17 -1.74 -25.58
C SER A 430 -1.53 -3.12 -25.32
N ILE A 431 -1.37 -3.96 -26.34
CA ILE A 431 -0.73 -5.28 -26.15
C ILE A 431 0.78 -5.12 -25.89
N GLY A 432 1.43 -4.19 -26.59
CA GLY A 432 2.83 -3.84 -26.32
C GLY A 432 3.02 -3.35 -24.89
N ILE A 433 2.11 -2.49 -24.42
CA ILE A 433 2.07 -2.03 -23.03
C ILE A 433 1.91 -3.20 -22.06
N ALA A 434 0.96 -4.12 -22.29
CA ALA A 434 0.73 -5.26 -21.41
C ALA A 434 1.97 -6.17 -21.32
N ARG A 435 2.60 -6.50 -22.46
CA ARG A 435 3.85 -7.28 -22.52
C ARG A 435 4.98 -6.59 -21.76
N TYR A 436 5.13 -5.27 -21.93
CA TYR A 436 6.11 -4.46 -21.19
C TYR A 436 5.86 -4.52 -19.69
N LEU A 437 4.64 -4.23 -19.24
CA LEU A 437 4.28 -4.23 -17.82
C LEU A 437 4.51 -5.60 -17.17
N CYS A 438 4.17 -6.69 -17.86
CA CYS A 438 4.39 -8.03 -17.31
C CYS A 438 5.87 -8.32 -17.07
N ARG A 439 6.75 -7.91 -17.99
CA ARG A 439 8.21 -8.12 -17.89
C ARG A 439 8.85 -7.19 -16.88
N GLU A 440 8.51 -5.92 -16.95
CA GLU A 440 9.09 -4.84 -16.13
C GLU A 440 8.78 -5.04 -14.65
N PHE A 441 7.50 -5.31 -14.33
CA PHE A 441 7.05 -5.48 -12.95
C PHE A 441 7.12 -6.93 -12.45
N LYS A 442 7.64 -7.86 -13.27
CA LYS A 442 7.80 -9.28 -12.93
C LYS A 442 6.54 -9.88 -12.31
N VAL A 443 5.41 -9.66 -12.98
CA VAL A 443 4.10 -10.18 -12.53
C VAL A 443 4.12 -11.71 -12.52
N PRO A 444 3.19 -12.38 -11.82
CA PRO A 444 3.12 -13.84 -11.83
C PRO A 444 3.11 -14.43 -13.26
N ASP A 445 3.93 -15.46 -13.48
CA ASP A 445 4.29 -15.94 -14.84
C ASP A 445 3.10 -16.25 -15.76
N HIS A 446 1.98 -16.72 -15.21
CA HIS A 446 0.77 -17.03 -15.99
C HIS A 446 0.20 -15.85 -16.80
N TRP A 447 0.45 -14.59 -16.39
CA TRP A 447 -0.02 -13.42 -17.14
C TRP A 447 0.62 -13.30 -18.52
N TYR A 448 1.93 -13.52 -18.60
CA TYR A 448 2.71 -13.54 -19.83
C TYR A 448 3.99 -14.35 -19.62
N SER A 449 3.90 -15.66 -19.88
CA SER A 449 4.92 -16.63 -19.46
C SER A 449 6.29 -16.37 -20.05
N ALA A 450 7.33 -16.67 -19.27
CA ALA A 450 8.72 -16.75 -19.76
C ALA A 450 9.00 -18.06 -20.55
N SER A 451 8.12 -19.06 -20.47
CA SER A 451 8.21 -20.28 -21.27
C SER A 451 7.95 -19.97 -22.74
N SER A 452 8.90 -20.30 -23.61
CA SER A 452 8.79 -20.02 -25.05
C SER A 452 7.51 -20.60 -25.68
N ILE A 453 7.05 -21.76 -25.22
CA ILE A 453 5.85 -22.42 -25.74
C ILE A 453 4.59 -21.71 -25.24
N GLN A 454 4.48 -21.41 -23.94
CA GLN A 454 3.31 -20.73 -23.42
C GLN A 454 3.23 -19.28 -23.90
N GLN A 455 4.36 -18.57 -23.93
CA GLN A 455 4.45 -17.23 -24.48
C GLN A 455 3.98 -17.19 -25.94
N ALA A 456 4.48 -18.11 -26.78
CA ALA A 456 4.07 -18.20 -28.18
C ALA A 456 2.58 -18.47 -28.34
N LYS A 457 1.96 -19.26 -27.43
CA LYS A 457 0.51 -19.49 -27.45
C LYS A 457 -0.31 -18.27 -27.03
N ILE A 458 0.15 -17.53 -26.03
CA ILE A 458 -0.45 -16.24 -25.65
C ILE A 458 -0.36 -15.28 -26.84
N ASP A 459 0.83 -15.15 -27.43
CA ASP A 459 1.05 -14.28 -28.59
C ASP A 459 0.22 -14.71 -29.81
N GLU A 460 0.10 -16.02 -30.08
CA GLU A 460 -0.77 -16.55 -31.15
C GLU A 460 -2.21 -16.02 -31.04
N TYR A 461 -2.78 -16.05 -29.83
CA TYR A 461 -4.11 -15.48 -29.61
C TYR A 461 -4.12 -13.95 -29.74
N LEU A 462 -3.16 -13.27 -29.10
CA LEU A 462 -3.07 -11.80 -29.09
C LEU A 462 -2.95 -11.23 -30.51
N GLU A 463 -2.22 -11.89 -31.40
CA GLU A 463 -2.12 -11.51 -32.81
C GLU A 463 -3.42 -11.87 -33.58
N TRP A 464 -4.00 -13.05 -33.33
CA TRP A 464 -5.25 -13.46 -33.96
C TRP A 464 -6.42 -12.53 -33.62
N GLN A 465 -6.57 -12.10 -32.37
CA GLN A 465 -7.68 -11.24 -31.95
C GLN A 465 -7.67 -9.87 -32.64
N HIS A 466 -6.50 -9.34 -33.03
CA HIS A 466 -6.41 -8.03 -33.69
C HIS A 466 -7.11 -8.01 -35.05
N LEU A 467 -7.03 -9.13 -35.78
CA LEU A 467 -7.64 -9.30 -37.10
C LEU A 467 -9.03 -9.94 -37.03
N ASN A 468 -9.44 -10.40 -35.85
CA ASN A 468 -10.71 -11.10 -35.64
C ASN A 468 -11.53 -10.41 -34.56
N THR A 469 -11.47 -10.88 -33.31
CA THR A 469 -12.31 -10.40 -32.19
C THR A 469 -12.37 -8.87 -32.11
N ARG A 470 -11.22 -8.20 -32.00
CA ARG A 470 -11.16 -6.75 -31.90
C ARG A 470 -11.75 -6.08 -33.14
N LEU A 471 -11.38 -6.54 -34.34
CA LEU A 471 -11.84 -5.97 -35.60
C LEU A 471 -13.35 -6.07 -35.75
N TYR A 472 -13.91 -7.27 -35.60
CA TYR A 472 -15.33 -7.50 -35.82
C TYR A 472 -16.19 -6.90 -34.71
N CYS A 473 -15.82 -7.08 -33.43
CA CYS A 473 -16.56 -6.49 -32.31
C CYS A 473 -16.53 -4.95 -32.38
N SER A 474 -15.36 -4.35 -32.62
CA SER A 474 -15.24 -2.89 -32.72
C SER A 474 -15.96 -2.33 -33.95
N ARG A 475 -15.89 -2.99 -35.11
CA ARG A 475 -16.63 -2.56 -36.31
C ARG A 475 -18.14 -2.64 -36.12
N TYR A 476 -18.63 -3.67 -35.44
CA TYR A 476 -20.03 -3.80 -35.10
C TYR A 476 -20.48 -2.72 -34.13
N PHE A 477 -19.80 -2.59 -32.99
CA PHE A 477 -20.08 -1.58 -31.98
C PHE A 477 -20.02 -0.16 -32.56
N THR A 478 -19.01 0.16 -33.36
CA THR A 478 -18.88 1.49 -33.96
C THR A 478 -19.98 1.77 -34.99
N SER A 479 -20.32 0.80 -35.84
CA SER A 479 -21.31 0.95 -36.91
C SER A 479 -22.76 0.99 -36.40
N ILE A 480 -23.07 0.22 -35.36
CA ILE A 480 -24.42 0.09 -34.81
C ILE A 480 -24.65 1.06 -33.65
N ARG A 481 -23.64 1.29 -32.80
CA ARG A 481 -23.79 2.07 -31.56
C ARG A 481 -23.19 3.46 -31.60
N LEU A 482 -21.89 3.63 -31.86
CA LEU A 482 -21.30 4.98 -31.88
C LEU A 482 -22.02 5.91 -32.86
N LEU A 483 -22.48 5.39 -34.01
CA LEU A 483 -23.30 6.15 -34.96
C LEU A 483 -24.64 6.61 -34.35
N THR A 484 -25.33 5.77 -33.57
CA THR A 484 -26.57 6.15 -32.85
C THR A 484 -26.34 7.01 -31.60
N LEU A 485 -25.16 6.93 -30.97
CA LEU A 485 -24.82 7.65 -29.74
C LEU A 485 -24.29 9.07 -29.98
N PHE A 486 -23.45 9.29 -31.00
CA PHE A 486 -22.89 10.62 -31.32
C PHE A 486 -23.81 11.47 -32.19
N CYS A 487 -24.67 10.84 -32.97
CA CYS A 487 -25.50 11.52 -33.92
C CYS A 487 -26.96 11.41 -33.45
N GLN A 488 -27.43 12.37 -32.66
CA GLN A 488 -28.83 12.80 -32.75
C GLN A 488 -28.90 14.20 -33.38
N VAL A 489 -27.95 15.09 -33.04
CA VAL A 489 -27.82 16.40 -33.70
C VAL A 489 -27.35 16.25 -35.15
N VAL A 490 -26.32 15.42 -35.40
CA VAL A 490 -25.81 15.14 -36.75
C VAL A 490 -26.68 14.14 -37.52
N TYR A 491 -27.41 13.23 -36.85
CA TYR A 491 -28.31 12.25 -37.49
C TYR A 491 -29.61 12.89 -37.97
N ALA A 492 -30.02 13.99 -37.33
CA ALA A 492 -31.07 14.87 -37.83
C ALA A 492 -30.61 15.70 -39.05
N LEU A 493 -29.32 16.05 -39.15
CA LEU A 493 -28.74 16.91 -40.20
C LEU A 493 -28.22 16.15 -41.43
N ILE A 494 -27.63 14.96 -41.24
CA ILE A 494 -27.02 14.13 -42.29
C ILE A 494 -27.89 12.88 -42.47
N ARG A 495 -29.00 13.05 -43.20
CA ARG A 495 -29.90 12.01 -43.74
C ARG A 495 -30.01 10.73 -42.91
N GLN A 496 -31.10 10.63 -42.13
CA GLN A 496 -31.76 9.40 -41.63
C GLN A 496 -31.41 8.10 -42.38
N ARG A 497 -30.22 7.53 -42.17
CA ARG A 497 -29.85 6.25 -42.74
C ARG A 497 -29.18 5.45 -41.65
N ALA A 498 -29.98 4.59 -41.02
CA ALA A 498 -29.44 3.38 -40.40
C ALA A 498 -28.45 2.72 -41.38
N PRO A 499 -27.40 2.03 -40.90
CA PRO A 499 -26.57 1.22 -41.78
C PRO A 499 -27.48 0.36 -42.67
N PRO A 500 -27.20 0.23 -43.98
CA PRO A 500 -28.05 -0.56 -44.86
C PRO A 500 -28.29 -1.95 -44.24
N PRO A 501 -29.52 -2.48 -44.24
CA PRO A 501 -29.84 -3.74 -43.56
C PRO A 501 -28.89 -4.89 -43.91
N GLU A 502 -28.40 -4.94 -45.16
CA GLU A 502 -27.41 -5.90 -45.62
C GLU A 502 -26.02 -5.72 -44.96
N LYS A 503 -25.59 -4.47 -44.71
CA LYS A 503 -24.31 -4.18 -44.04
C LYS A 503 -24.38 -4.59 -42.56
N GLU A 504 -25.49 -4.29 -41.87
CA GLU A 504 -25.70 -4.71 -40.48
C GLU A 504 -25.74 -6.24 -40.37
N LYS A 505 -26.49 -6.91 -41.24
CA LYS A 505 -26.55 -8.38 -41.31
C LYS A 505 -25.17 -9.00 -41.53
N HIS A 506 -24.35 -8.43 -42.40
CA HIS A 506 -22.99 -8.89 -42.65
C HIS A 506 -22.09 -8.71 -41.43
N LEU A 507 -22.05 -7.52 -40.82
CA LEU A 507 -21.25 -7.27 -39.62
C LEU A 507 -21.70 -8.14 -38.44
N ARG A 508 -23.01 -8.36 -38.30
CA ARG A 508 -23.57 -9.26 -37.27
C ARG A 508 -23.11 -10.69 -37.50
N LYS A 509 -23.14 -11.18 -38.74
CA LYS A 509 -22.64 -12.51 -39.10
C LYS A 509 -21.16 -12.64 -38.73
N ASP A 510 -20.34 -11.63 -39.02
CA ASP A 510 -18.91 -11.66 -38.70
C ASP A 510 -18.66 -11.73 -37.19
N VAL A 511 -19.38 -10.94 -36.39
CA VAL A 511 -19.30 -11.01 -34.92
C VAL A 511 -19.73 -12.38 -34.39
N ILE A 512 -20.85 -12.91 -34.86
CA ILE A 512 -21.35 -14.23 -34.43
C ILE A 512 -20.35 -15.32 -34.78
N ASN A 513 -19.81 -15.34 -36.00
CA ASN A 513 -18.77 -16.27 -36.41
C ASN A 513 -17.52 -16.16 -35.54
N CYS A 514 -17.14 -14.93 -35.17
CA CYS A 514 -16.00 -14.69 -34.29
C CYS A 514 -16.25 -15.26 -32.88
N LEU A 515 -17.41 -14.99 -32.28
CA LEU A 515 -17.80 -15.53 -30.98
C LEU A 515 -17.85 -17.07 -31.01
N ASP A 516 -18.38 -17.64 -32.09
CA ASP A 516 -18.42 -19.09 -32.29
C ASP A 516 -17.02 -19.68 -32.46
N THR A 517 -16.08 -18.93 -33.04
CA THR A 517 -14.67 -19.34 -33.14
C THR A 517 -14.01 -19.34 -31.75
N ILE A 518 -14.29 -18.36 -30.90
CA ILE A 518 -13.81 -18.36 -29.51
C ILE A 518 -14.39 -19.57 -28.76
N GLU A 519 -15.71 -19.80 -28.83
CA GLU A 519 -16.40 -20.92 -28.16
C GLU A 519 -15.88 -22.30 -28.60
N ASN A 520 -15.66 -22.50 -29.90
CA ASN A 520 -15.42 -23.83 -30.45
C ASN A 520 -13.96 -24.13 -30.75
N VAL A 521 -13.11 -23.11 -30.92
CA VAL A 521 -11.69 -23.28 -31.25
C VAL A 521 -10.80 -22.91 -30.07
N TRP A 522 -10.96 -21.70 -29.52
CA TRP A 522 -10.10 -21.19 -28.44
C TRP A 522 -10.49 -21.71 -27.06
N LEU A 523 -11.76 -22.07 -26.86
CA LEU A 523 -12.28 -22.70 -25.63
C LEU A 523 -12.66 -24.17 -25.88
N LYS A 524 -12.05 -24.81 -26.88
CA LYS A 524 -12.29 -26.24 -27.16
C LYS A 524 -11.97 -27.10 -25.95
N ASP A 525 -12.55 -28.29 -25.89
CA ASP A 525 -12.30 -29.27 -24.81
C ASP A 525 -12.52 -28.73 -23.38
N ASN A 526 -13.37 -27.69 -23.22
CA ASN A 526 -13.63 -27.01 -21.95
C ASN A 526 -12.37 -26.44 -21.27
N GLN A 527 -11.42 -25.93 -22.06
CA GLN A 527 -10.27 -25.21 -21.52
C GLN A 527 -10.70 -24.13 -20.51
N ALA A 528 -9.93 -24.04 -19.41
CA ALA A 528 -10.22 -23.09 -18.34
C ALA A 528 -10.06 -21.65 -18.81
N PHE A 529 -9.01 -21.37 -19.58
CA PHE A 529 -8.66 -20.07 -20.14
C PHE A 529 -8.23 -20.25 -21.60
N ILE A 530 -8.08 -19.14 -22.33
CA ILE A 530 -7.69 -19.16 -23.76
C ILE A 530 -6.34 -19.85 -23.95
N VAL A 531 -5.42 -19.65 -23.01
CA VAL A 531 -4.12 -20.34 -22.97
C VAL A 531 -3.85 -20.84 -21.56
N GLY A 532 -3.67 -22.15 -21.44
CA GLY A 532 -3.29 -22.78 -20.16
C GLY A 532 -4.45 -22.95 -19.18
N ASP A 533 -4.10 -23.10 -17.91
CA ASP A 533 -4.99 -23.39 -16.78
C ASP A 533 -5.24 -22.17 -15.87
N LYS A 534 -4.60 -21.03 -16.17
CA LYS A 534 -4.72 -19.77 -15.43
C LYS A 534 -4.96 -18.59 -16.36
N VAL A 535 -5.51 -17.50 -15.81
CA VAL A 535 -5.79 -16.26 -16.55
C VAL A 535 -4.52 -15.64 -17.13
N SER A 536 -4.57 -15.15 -18.37
CA SER A 536 -3.45 -14.48 -19.02
C SER A 536 -3.87 -13.13 -19.62
N ILE A 537 -2.90 -12.37 -20.16
CA ILE A 537 -3.21 -11.17 -20.94
C ILE A 537 -4.07 -11.49 -22.17
N ALA A 538 -4.02 -12.71 -22.72
CA ALA A 538 -4.93 -13.11 -23.80
C ALA A 538 -6.40 -13.08 -23.33
N ASP A 539 -6.66 -13.57 -22.12
CA ASP A 539 -8.00 -13.68 -21.55
C ASP A 539 -8.62 -12.31 -21.26
N ILE A 540 -7.90 -11.42 -20.58
CA ILE A 540 -8.45 -10.10 -20.22
C ILE A 540 -8.68 -9.21 -21.44
N PHE A 541 -7.83 -9.28 -22.46
CA PHE A 541 -8.05 -8.55 -23.72
C PHE A 541 -9.27 -9.10 -24.47
N ALA A 542 -9.38 -10.43 -24.57
CA ALA A 542 -10.53 -11.07 -25.18
C ALA A 542 -11.85 -10.72 -24.48
N ALA A 543 -11.87 -10.84 -23.16
CA ALA A 543 -13.03 -10.58 -22.33
C ALA A 543 -13.50 -9.13 -22.48
N CYS A 544 -12.58 -8.16 -22.35
CA CYS A 544 -12.92 -6.75 -22.51
C CYS A 544 -13.46 -6.40 -23.91
N GLU A 545 -12.98 -7.05 -24.97
CA GLU A 545 -13.49 -6.86 -26.33
C GLU A 545 -14.92 -7.38 -26.51
N ILE A 546 -15.21 -8.60 -26.05
CA ILE A 546 -16.54 -9.19 -26.26
C ILE A 546 -17.59 -8.63 -25.29
N GLU A 547 -17.21 -8.24 -24.07
CA GLU A 547 -18.13 -7.59 -23.12
C GLU A 547 -18.67 -6.27 -23.69
N GLN A 548 -17.90 -5.57 -24.53
CA GLN A 548 -18.35 -4.35 -25.20
C GLN A 548 -19.63 -4.57 -26.02
N LEU A 549 -19.84 -5.78 -26.56
CA LEU A 549 -21.03 -6.11 -27.34
C LEU A 549 -22.32 -6.02 -26.52
N ARG A 550 -22.28 -6.11 -25.19
CA ARG A 550 -23.47 -5.97 -24.33
C ARG A 550 -24.06 -4.55 -24.33
N MET A 551 -23.32 -3.58 -24.86
CA MET A 551 -23.87 -2.25 -25.20
C MET A 551 -24.68 -2.24 -26.51
N THR A 552 -24.73 -3.36 -27.21
CA THR A 552 -25.55 -3.63 -28.40
C THR A 552 -26.65 -4.63 -28.02
N GLU A 553 -27.35 -5.19 -29.00
CA GLU A 553 -28.29 -6.30 -28.81
C GLU A 553 -27.64 -7.69 -28.79
N ILE A 554 -26.32 -7.78 -29.03
CA ILE A 554 -25.59 -9.05 -28.94
C ILE A 554 -25.11 -9.26 -27.51
N ASP A 555 -25.65 -10.27 -26.84
CA ASP A 555 -25.05 -10.83 -25.63
C ASP A 555 -24.07 -11.94 -26.03
N PRO A 556 -22.75 -11.79 -25.77
CA PRO A 556 -21.77 -12.81 -26.12
C PRO A 556 -22.01 -14.15 -25.39
N ARG A 557 -22.66 -14.12 -24.21
CA ARG A 557 -22.94 -15.32 -23.41
C ARG A 557 -24.06 -16.18 -23.98
N LEU A 558 -25.00 -15.58 -24.72
CA LEU A 558 -26.20 -16.28 -25.16
C LEU A 558 -25.86 -17.39 -26.16
N GLY A 559 -26.21 -18.63 -25.78
CA GLY A 559 -25.97 -19.82 -26.59
C GLY A 559 -24.51 -20.33 -26.60
N ARG A 560 -23.64 -19.80 -25.73
CA ARG A 560 -22.20 -20.13 -25.67
C ARG A 560 -21.79 -20.50 -24.23
N PRO A 561 -22.06 -21.73 -23.80
CA PRO A 561 -21.85 -22.14 -22.41
C PRO A 561 -20.37 -22.13 -21.99
N LYS A 562 -19.42 -22.48 -22.89
CA LYS A 562 -17.99 -22.47 -22.53
C LYS A 562 -17.48 -21.05 -22.34
N MET A 563 -17.89 -20.14 -23.21
CA MET A 563 -17.60 -18.71 -23.12
C MET A 563 -18.19 -18.09 -21.85
N THR A 564 -19.41 -18.47 -21.48
CA THR A 564 -20.03 -18.00 -20.22
C THR A 564 -19.20 -18.46 -19.02
N ALA A 565 -18.90 -19.75 -18.94
CA ALA A 565 -18.08 -20.29 -17.85
C ALA A 565 -16.67 -19.70 -17.83
N TRP A 566 -16.07 -19.42 -18.99
CA TRP A 566 -14.76 -18.77 -19.10
C TRP A 566 -14.81 -17.31 -18.62
N LEU A 567 -15.79 -16.52 -19.04
CA LEU A 567 -15.95 -15.14 -18.57
C LEU A 567 -16.15 -15.07 -17.05
N ASP A 568 -16.90 -16.01 -16.47
CA ASP A 568 -17.10 -16.09 -15.02
C ASP A 568 -15.79 -16.40 -14.28
N ARG A 569 -14.95 -17.28 -14.85
CA ARG A 569 -13.61 -17.55 -14.31
C ARG A 569 -12.69 -16.34 -14.41
N VAL A 570 -12.64 -15.67 -15.57
CA VAL A 570 -11.84 -14.43 -15.74
C VAL A 570 -12.29 -13.37 -14.74
N ALA A 571 -13.60 -13.18 -14.56
CA ALA A 571 -14.14 -12.23 -13.60
C ALA A 571 -13.78 -12.59 -12.15
N THR A 572 -13.75 -13.88 -11.82
CA THR A 572 -13.38 -14.37 -10.48
C THR A 572 -11.90 -14.18 -10.19
N GLU A 573 -11.01 -14.59 -11.11
CA GLU A 573 -9.56 -14.48 -10.95
C GLU A 573 -9.07 -13.03 -10.92
N THR A 574 -9.85 -12.10 -11.49
CA THR A 574 -9.50 -10.66 -11.55
C THR A 574 -10.42 -9.78 -10.70
N ALA A 575 -11.13 -10.39 -9.74
CA ALA A 575 -12.00 -9.67 -8.82
C ALA A 575 -11.19 -8.79 -7.84
N PRO A 576 -11.70 -7.60 -7.45
CA PRO A 576 -12.95 -6.97 -7.89
C PRO A 576 -12.82 -6.14 -9.19
N HIS A 577 -11.64 -6.12 -9.79
CA HIS A 577 -11.27 -5.16 -10.83
C HIS A 577 -12.01 -5.37 -12.15
N TYR A 578 -12.35 -6.61 -12.49
CA TYR A 578 -13.19 -6.92 -13.65
C TYR A 578 -14.54 -6.19 -13.60
N ALA A 579 -15.25 -6.29 -12.47
CA ALA A 579 -16.55 -5.67 -12.29
C ALA A 579 -16.45 -4.14 -12.27
N LEU A 580 -15.40 -3.59 -11.65
CA LEU A 580 -15.14 -2.15 -11.67
C LEU A 580 -14.91 -1.61 -13.09
N ALA A 581 -14.11 -2.33 -13.88
CA ALA A 581 -13.80 -1.92 -15.25
C ALA A 581 -15.03 -1.97 -16.17
N HIS A 582 -15.96 -2.92 -15.95
CA HIS A 582 -17.13 -3.12 -16.78
C HIS A 582 -18.41 -2.46 -16.27
N ARG A 583 -18.40 -1.76 -15.13
CA ARG A 583 -19.60 -1.13 -14.54
C ARG A 583 -20.43 -0.32 -15.54
N GLY A 584 -19.77 0.55 -16.33
CA GLY A 584 -20.48 1.36 -17.33
C GLY A 584 -21.11 0.51 -18.44
N ILE A 585 -20.52 -0.62 -18.78
CA ILE A 585 -21.08 -1.59 -19.74
C ILE A 585 -22.32 -2.26 -19.14
N ASP A 586 -22.26 -2.67 -17.88
CA ASP A 586 -23.38 -3.30 -17.18
C ASP A 586 -24.58 -2.35 -17.03
N ASP A 587 -24.31 -1.08 -16.71
CA ASP A 587 -25.32 -0.04 -16.61
C ASP A 587 -26.05 0.16 -17.95
N VAL A 588 -25.28 0.26 -19.04
CA VAL A 588 -25.84 0.39 -20.41
C VAL A 588 -26.62 -0.87 -20.77
N ALA A 589 -26.04 -2.06 -20.60
CA ALA A 589 -26.69 -3.33 -20.93
C ALA A 589 -28.03 -3.49 -20.20
N THR A 590 -28.08 -3.08 -18.92
CA THR A 590 -29.31 -3.10 -18.12
C THR A 590 -30.37 -2.16 -18.69
N LYS A 591 -29.98 -0.93 -19.06
CA LYS A 591 -30.89 0.07 -19.67
C LYS A 591 -31.42 -0.38 -21.06
N LEU A 592 -30.69 -1.25 -21.75
CA LEU A 592 -31.09 -1.78 -23.07
C LEU A 592 -31.96 -3.03 -23.02
N LYS A 593 -32.04 -3.69 -21.87
CA LYS A 593 -32.81 -4.93 -21.72
C LYS A 593 -34.29 -4.70 -22.05
N GLY A 594 -34.77 -5.34 -23.13
CA GLY A 594 -36.15 -5.20 -23.61
C GLY A 594 -36.44 -3.98 -24.51
N ARG A 595 -35.42 -3.23 -24.94
CA ARG A 595 -35.54 -2.07 -25.84
C ARG A 595 -34.79 -2.28 -27.15
N GLN A 596 -35.26 -1.70 -28.25
CA GLN A 596 -34.48 -1.73 -29.50
C GLN A 596 -33.28 -0.79 -29.38
N PRO A 597 -32.08 -1.18 -29.86
CA PRO A 597 -30.87 -0.42 -29.62
C PRO A 597 -30.99 1.06 -29.99
N HIS A 598 -31.52 1.36 -31.16
CA HIS A 598 -31.59 2.69 -31.75
C HIS A 598 -32.62 3.65 -31.10
N THR A 599 -33.35 3.24 -30.05
CA THR A 599 -34.42 4.06 -29.44
C THR A 599 -34.04 4.73 -28.11
N CYS A 600 -32.84 4.53 -27.56
CA CYS A 600 -32.43 5.11 -26.28
C CYS A 600 -31.46 6.31 -26.48
N ASN A 601 -31.71 7.44 -25.81
CA ASN A 601 -30.91 8.67 -25.93
C ASN A 601 -29.63 8.62 -25.07
N PHE A 602 -28.59 9.34 -25.50
CA PHE A 602 -27.30 9.49 -24.80
C PHE A 602 -27.47 9.99 -23.36
N GLY A 603 -28.37 10.97 -23.16
CA GLY A 603 -28.68 11.53 -21.84
C GLY A 603 -29.25 10.51 -20.86
N ASP A 604 -30.05 9.55 -21.32
CA ASP A 604 -30.68 8.54 -20.46
C ASP A 604 -29.70 7.40 -20.09
N ILE A 605 -28.68 7.17 -20.92
CA ILE A 605 -27.74 6.06 -20.78
C ILE A 605 -26.54 6.42 -19.91
N PHE A 606 -26.05 7.67 -19.97
CA PHE A 606 -24.84 8.12 -19.24
C PHE A 606 -25.06 9.17 -18.16
N SER A 607 -26.31 9.56 -17.88
CA SER A 607 -26.71 10.09 -16.56
C SER A 607 -26.75 8.97 -15.53
#